data_AF-A0A6L4AAP3-F1
#
_entry.id   AF-A0A6L4AAP3-F1
#
_cell.length_a   1.000
_cell.length_b   1.000
_cell.length_c   1.000
_cell.angle_alpha   90.00
_cell.angle_beta   90.00
_cell.angle_gamma   90.00
#
_symmetry.space_group_name_H-M   'P 1'
#
loop_
_entity.id
_entity.type
_entity.pdbx_description
1 polymer ?
#
loop_
_entity_poly.entity_id
_entity_poly.type
_entity_poly.pdbx_seq_one_letter_code
_entity_poly.pdbx_strand_id
1 'polypeptide(L)'
;MRRIVCFGVLLFTLLSGTSIHGQDNSTHWTFPDLEVITPENISRIEYLGSLGDGSFPRPMWSPDSQTVIVGTTAGLWIYDLQNLSAPIYQPDLSHVLGFTTDGTAFFANNIFGETSLVDLETLQRAYPVPPPTNSLTPE
;
A
#
# COMPACT_ATOMS: atom_id res chain seq x y z
N MET A 1 31.20 20.11 -51.15
CA MET A 1 30.98 18.87 -50.36
C MET A 1 30.83 19.25 -48.88
N ARG A 2 29.97 18.52 -48.14
CA ARG A 2 29.52 18.71 -46.73
C ARG A 2 28.24 19.54 -46.53
N ARG A 3 27.07 18.90 -46.71
CA ARG A 3 25.78 19.28 -46.07
C ARG A 3 24.79 18.10 -46.04
N ILE A 4 25.11 16.96 -45.42
CA ILE A 4 24.11 15.89 -45.16
C ILE A 4 24.48 15.11 -43.90
N VAL A 5 24.36 15.69 -42.70
CA VAL A 5 24.30 14.92 -41.44
C VAL A 5 23.49 15.70 -40.39
N CYS A 6 22.23 16.04 -40.69
CA CYS A 6 21.30 16.52 -39.65
C CYS A 6 19.90 15.90 -39.73
N PHE A 7 19.60 15.09 -40.75
CA PHE A 7 18.25 14.53 -40.93
C PHE A 7 18.05 13.13 -40.34
N GLY A 8 19.11 12.48 -39.85
CA GLY A 8 19.06 11.09 -39.36
C GLY A 8 18.67 10.91 -37.90
N VAL A 9 18.72 11.96 -37.07
CA VAL A 9 18.52 11.82 -35.61
C VAL A 9 17.11 12.24 -35.18
N LEU A 10 16.39 13.03 -35.99
CA LEU A 10 15.07 13.53 -35.63
C LEU A 10 13.90 12.60 -36.02
N LEU A 11 14.17 11.53 -36.78
CA LEU A 11 13.16 10.56 -37.19
C LEU A 11 13.12 9.31 -36.29
N PHE A 12 14.11 9.12 -35.41
CA PHE A 12 14.15 7.95 -34.52
C PHE A 12 13.41 8.18 -33.18
N THR A 13 13.11 9.42 -32.83
CA THR A 13 12.33 9.75 -31.61
C THR A 13 10.82 9.76 -31.84
N LEU A 14 10.36 9.69 -33.10
CA LEU A 14 8.92 9.66 -33.43
C LEU A 14 8.35 8.23 -33.54
N LEU A 15 9.17 7.19 -33.35
CA LEU A 15 8.75 5.79 -33.31
C LEU A 15 8.81 5.15 -31.92
N SER A 16 9.22 5.92 -30.90
CA SER A 16 9.00 5.54 -29.51
C SER A 16 7.61 6.02 -29.10
N GLY A 17 6.58 5.48 -29.74
CA GLY A 17 5.25 5.48 -29.15
C GLY A 17 5.40 4.79 -27.80
N THR A 18 5.52 5.57 -26.72
CA THR A 18 5.34 5.04 -25.38
C THR A 18 3.88 4.61 -25.36
N SER A 19 3.65 3.34 -25.65
CA SER A 19 2.43 2.68 -25.23
C SER A 19 2.35 2.94 -23.73
N ILE A 20 1.52 3.91 -23.36
CA ILE A 20 0.92 3.95 -22.04
C ILE A 20 0.09 2.67 -22.04
N HIS A 21 0.71 1.57 -21.63
CA HIS A 21 -0.02 0.41 -21.17
C HIS A 21 -0.68 0.91 -19.88
N GLY A 22 -1.81 1.63 -20.01
CA GLY A 22 -2.82 1.58 -18.98
C GLY A 22 -3.03 0.10 -18.77
N GLN A 23 -2.66 -0.40 -17.59
CA GLN A 23 -2.97 -1.76 -17.22
C GLN A 23 -4.49 -1.87 -17.23
N ASP A 24 -5.06 -2.26 -18.38
CA ASP A 24 -6.25 -3.08 -18.40
C ASP A 24 -5.82 -4.46 -17.90
N ASN A 25 -5.42 -4.51 -16.63
CA ASN A 25 -5.31 -5.75 -15.90
C ASN A 25 -6.68 -6.02 -15.29
N SER A 26 -7.72 -6.03 -16.12
CA SER A 26 -8.98 -6.67 -15.80
C SER A 26 -8.77 -8.18 -15.83
N THR A 27 -7.92 -8.70 -14.95
CA THR A 27 -8.32 -9.91 -14.25
C THR A 27 -9.60 -9.51 -13.52
N HIS A 28 -10.73 -9.64 -14.21
CA HIS A 28 -12.03 -9.51 -13.61
C HIS A 28 -11.99 -10.51 -12.46
N TRP A 29 -11.87 -9.99 -11.24
CA TRP A 29 -12.11 -10.76 -10.05
C TRP A 29 -13.57 -11.18 -10.15
N THR A 30 -13.82 -12.30 -10.82
CA THR A 30 -15.07 -13.01 -10.67
C THR A 30 -15.01 -13.52 -9.26
N PHE A 31 -15.57 -12.74 -8.35
CA PHE A 31 -16.11 -13.33 -7.15
C PHE A 31 -16.90 -14.57 -7.61
N PRO A 32 -16.85 -15.70 -6.90
CA PRO A 32 -17.84 -16.76 -7.13
C PRO A 32 -19.22 -16.12 -7.16
N ASP A 33 -20.23 -16.73 -7.79
CA ASP A 33 -21.60 -16.18 -7.79
C ASP A 33 -22.08 -15.96 -6.33
N LEU A 34 -21.74 -14.80 -5.77
CA LEU A 34 -22.03 -14.39 -4.42
C LEU A 34 -23.41 -13.78 -4.49
N GLU A 35 -24.28 -14.24 -3.62
CA GLU A 35 -25.60 -13.65 -3.47
C GLU A 35 -25.43 -12.18 -3.06
N VAL A 36 -25.98 -11.26 -3.85
CA VAL A 36 -25.97 -9.84 -3.53
C VAL A 36 -26.65 -9.63 -2.18
N ILE A 37 -26.02 -8.86 -1.30
CA ILE A 37 -26.61 -8.51 -0.01
C ILE A 37 -27.83 -7.61 -0.25
N THR A 38 -29.01 -8.07 0.16
CA THR A 38 -30.29 -7.38 0.09
C THR A 38 -30.89 -7.21 1.50
N PRO A 39 -31.90 -6.35 1.69
CA PRO A 39 -32.62 -6.27 2.97
C PRO A 39 -33.18 -7.62 3.45
N GLU A 40 -33.53 -8.53 2.54
CA GLU A 40 -34.09 -9.84 2.85
C GLU A 40 -33.04 -10.86 3.33
N ASN A 41 -31.76 -10.71 2.92
CA ASN A 41 -30.69 -11.63 3.29
C ASN A 41 -29.63 -11.03 4.23
N ILE A 42 -29.71 -9.74 4.60
CA ILE A 42 -28.80 -9.08 5.54
C ILE A 42 -28.72 -9.81 6.89
N SER A 43 -29.80 -10.49 7.30
CA SER A 43 -29.87 -11.29 8.52
C SER A 43 -28.98 -12.53 8.49
N ARG A 44 -28.43 -12.90 7.34
CA ARG A 44 -27.47 -14.00 7.16
C ARG A 44 -26.02 -13.58 7.38
N ILE A 45 -25.74 -12.28 7.55
CA ILE A 45 -24.40 -11.82 7.87
C ILE A 45 -24.03 -12.30 9.26
N GLU A 46 -22.90 -12.99 9.36
CA GLU A 46 -22.32 -13.43 10.61
C GLU A 46 -21.18 -12.50 11.03
N TYR A 47 -21.15 -12.14 12.32
CA TYR A 47 -20.01 -11.48 12.90
C TYR A 47 -18.88 -12.50 13.11
N LEU A 48 -17.78 -12.32 12.37
CA LEU A 48 -16.62 -13.21 12.45
C LEU A 48 -15.64 -12.82 13.57
N GLY A 49 -15.60 -11.54 13.93
CA GLY A 49 -14.66 -11.02 14.91
C GLY A 49 -14.40 -9.53 14.77
N SER A 50 -13.63 -8.99 15.72
CA SER A 50 -13.13 -7.62 15.70
C SER A 50 -11.66 -7.63 15.32
N LEU A 51 -11.25 -6.65 14.53
CA LEU A 51 -9.83 -6.43 14.21
C LEU A 51 -9.32 -5.21 14.96
N GLY A 52 -8.40 -5.46 15.88
CA GLY A 52 -7.72 -4.47 16.70
C GLY A 52 -8.58 -3.91 17.83
N ASP A 53 -7.93 -3.14 18.69
CA ASP A 53 -8.57 -2.44 19.79
C ASP A 53 -8.41 -0.91 19.64
N GLY A 54 -9.44 -0.16 20.02
CA GLY A 54 -9.45 1.31 19.96
C GLY A 54 -10.38 1.86 18.88
N SER A 55 -10.15 3.12 18.49
CA SER A 55 -11.01 3.85 17.55
C SER A 55 -10.34 4.09 16.20
N PHE A 56 -11.17 4.38 15.19
CA PHE A 56 -10.77 4.78 13.82
C PHE A 56 -9.89 3.75 13.08
N PRO A 57 -10.35 2.49 12.93
CA PRO A 57 -9.57 1.48 12.22
C PRO A 57 -9.30 1.93 10.78
N ARG A 58 -8.03 1.97 10.40
CA ARG A 58 -7.58 2.17 9.01
C ARG A 58 -6.90 0.90 8.53
N PRO A 59 -7.66 -0.04 7.92
CA PRO A 59 -7.08 -1.27 7.40
C PRO A 59 -6.30 -1.00 6.12
N MET A 60 -5.18 -1.70 5.96
CA MET A 60 -4.39 -1.71 4.75
C MET A 60 -3.97 -3.14 4.41
N TRP A 61 -4.25 -3.54 3.18
CA TRP A 61 -3.92 -4.87 2.67
C TRP A 61 -2.53 -4.86 2.05
N SER A 62 -1.76 -5.92 2.29
CA SER A 62 -0.53 -6.17 1.56
C SER A 62 -0.81 -6.45 0.07
N PRO A 63 0.15 -6.21 -0.83
CA PRO A 63 -0.03 -6.46 -2.27
C PRO A 63 -0.40 -7.90 -2.61
N ASP A 64 0.07 -8.88 -1.83
CA ASP A 64 -0.23 -10.31 -2.00
C ASP A 64 -1.57 -10.74 -1.38
N SER A 65 -2.29 -9.82 -0.73
CA SER A 65 -3.54 -10.09 -0.02
C SER A 65 -3.43 -11.25 0.98
N GLN A 66 -2.29 -11.41 1.65
CA GLN A 66 -2.10 -12.36 2.76
C GLN A 66 -2.09 -11.66 4.12
N THR A 67 -1.75 -10.37 4.16
CA THR A 67 -1.65 -9.59 5.39
C THR A 67 -2.62 -8.41 5.36
N VAL A 68 -3.25 -8.12 6.51
CA VAL A 68 -3.95 -6.85 6.74
C VAL A 68 -3.39 -6.18 7.99
N ILE A 69 -3.01 -4.92 7.86
CA ILE A 69 -2.59 -4.10 9.00
C ILE A 69 -3.71 -3.14 9.34
N VAL A 70 -4.15 -3.15 10.60
CA VAL A 70 -5.19 -2.28 11.13
C VAL A 70 -4.56 -1.27 12.08
N GLY A 71 -4.50 -0.01 11.64
CA GLY A 71 -4.10 1.09 12.50
C GLY A 71 -5.26 1.59 13.35
N THR A 72 -5.01 1.73 14.65
CA THR A 72 -5.98 2.16 15.67
C THR A 72 -5.36 3.23 16.56
N THR A 73 -6.17 3.85 17.42
CA THR A 73 -5.64 4.73 18.49
C THR A 73 -4.79 4.01 19.53
N ALA A 74 -4.88 2.67 19.65
CA ALA A 74 -4.06 1.91 20.59
C ALA A 74 -2.70 1.53 19.98
N GLY A 75 -2.67 1.25 18.69
CA GLY A 75 -1.45 0.92 17.95
C GLY A 75 -1.75 0.32 16.58
N LEU A 76 -0.76 -0.31 15.95
CA LEU A 76 -0.96 -1.14 14.77
C LEU A 76 -1.15 -2.60 15.15
N TRP A 77 -2.07 -3.26 14.45
CA TRP A 77 -2.33 -4.69 14.53
C TRP A 77 -2.09 -5.32 13.18
N ILE A 78 -1.19 -6.28 13.09
CA ILE A 78 -0.81 -6.96 11.85
C ILE A 78 -1.42 -8.37 11.89
N TYR A 79 -2.30 -8.67 10.94
CA TYR A 79 -3.00 -9.94 10.84
C TYR A 79 -2.55 -10.71 9.61
N ASP A 80 -2.28 -12.00 9.81
CA ASP A 80 -2.30 -12.99 8.74
C ASP A 80 -3.77 -13.37 8.48
N LEU A 81 -4.21 -13.29 7.23
CA LEU A 81 -5.59 -13.61 6.86
C LEU A 81 -5.94 -15.09 6.96
N GLN A 82 -4.93 -15.96 6.95
CA GLN A 82 -5.11 -17.38 7.24
C GLN A 82 -5.33 -17.63 8.74
N ASN A 83 -4.97 -16.66 9.60
CA ASN A 83 -5.14 -16.76 11.05
C ASN A 83 -5.37 -15.39 11.72
N LEU A 84 -6.62 -14.94 11.73
CA LEU A 84 -7.00 -13.67 12.36
C LEU A 84 -6.92 -13.67 13.89
N SER A 85 -6.77 -14.83 14.53
CA SER A 85 -6.82 -14.95 16.00
C SER A 85 -5.51 -14.62 16.71
N ALA A 86 -4.42 -14.41 15.97
CA ALA A 86 -3.09 -14.18 16.55
C ALA A 86 -2.37 -13.00 15.88
N PRO A 87 -2.90 -11.76 15.99
CA PRO A 87 -2.23 -10.60 15.42
C PRO A 87 -0.92 -10.27 16.13
N ILE A 88 -0.01 -9.66 15.39
CA ILE A 88 1.16 -9.00 15.97
C ILE A 88 0.79 -7.55 16.29
N TYR A 89 1.05 -7.13 17.52
CA TYR A 89 0.75 -5.79 18.00
C TYR A 89 2.01 -4.91 18.05
N GLN A 90 1.90 -3.67 17.55
CA GLN A 90 2.94 -2.65 17.54
C GLN A 90 2.41 -1.37 18.21
N PRO A 91 2.64 -1.19 19.53
CA PRO A 91 2.05 -0.09 20.30
C PRO A 91 2.59 1.30 19.93
N ASP A 92 3.82 1.38 19.44
CA ASP A 92 4.43 2.68 19.14
C ASP A 92 4.01 3.24 17.79
N LEU A 93 3.43 2.42 16.92
CA LEU A 93 2.98 2.79 15.58
C LEU A 93 1.48 3.07 15.59
N SER A 94 1.04 4.06 14.84
CA SER A 94 -0.37 4.51 14.86
C SER A 94 -1.06 4.48 13.50
N HIS A 95 -0.32 4.70 12.41
CA HIS A 95 -0.90 4.79 11.07
C HIS A 95 -0.02 4.11 10.04
N VAL A 96 -0.61 3.27 9.18
CA VAL A 96 0.05 2.75 7.98
C VAL A 96 -0.23 3.71 6.83
N LEU A 97 0.81 4.07 6.09
CA LEU A 97 0.76 5.00 4.96
C LEU A 97 0.75 4.27 3.61
N GLY A 98 1.37 3.10 3.53
CA GLY A 98 1.48 2.32 2.30
C GLY A 98 2.41 1.13 2.46
N PHE A 99 2.15 0.06 1.72
CA PHE A 99 3.12 -1.01 1.51
C PHE A 99 4.13 -0.63 0.43
N THR A 100 5.32 -1.21 0.49
CA THR A 100 6.22 -1.27 -0.66
C THR A 100 5.61 -2.16 -1.75
N THR A 101 5.97 -1.92 -3.02
CA THR A 101 5.38 -2.64 -4.16
C THR A 101 5.61 -4.16 -4.10
N ASP A 102 6.72 -4.59 -3.51
CA ASP A 102 7.07 -5.99 -3.29
C ASP A 102 6.41 -6.59 -2.02
N GLY A 103 5.71 -5.78 -1.22
CA GLY A 103 5.01 -6.21 -0.01
C GLY A 103 5.90 -6.59 1.16
N THR A 104 7.23 -6.44 1.04
CA THR A 104 8.18 -6.85 2.09
C THR A 104 8.26 -5.86 3.24
N ALA A 105 7.82 -4.62 3.03
CA ALA A 105 7.85 -3.56 4.02
C ALA A 105 6.65 -2.62 3.90
N PHE A 106 6.47 -1.77 4.91
CA PHE A 106 5.44 -0.73 4.91
C PHE A 106 5.92 0.55 5.58
N PHE A 107 5.38 1.68 5.13
CA PHE A 107 5.59 2.97 5.77
C PHE A 107 4.57 3.16 6.88
N ALA A 108 5.04 3.52 8.07
CA ALA A 108 4.18 3.81 9.20
C ALA A 108 4.63 5.04 9.99
N ASN A 109 3.66 5.72 10.59
CA ASN A 109 3.91 6.79 11.54
C ASN A 109 3.83 6.26 12.97
N ASN A 110 4.69 6.76 13.85
CA ASN A 110 4.55 6.59 15.28
C ASN A 110 3.60 7.63 15.90
N ILE A 111 3.36 7.53 17.21
CA ILE A 111 2.50 8.47 17.96
C ILE A 111 3.04 9.90 17.99
N PHE A 112 4.32 10.11 17.67
CA PHE A 112 4.97 11.42 17.60
C PHE A 112 4.98 11.99 16.16
N GLY A 113 4.39 11.27 15.20
CA GLY A 113 4.33 11.68 13.80
C GLY A 113 5.60 11.38 13.01
N GLU A 114 6.54 10.63 13.55
CA GLU A 114 7.74 10.22 12.82
C GLU A 114 7.40 9.08 11.87
N THR A 115 7.79 9.23 10.60
CA THR A 115 7.64 8.19 9.59
C THR A 115 8.85 7.26 9.58
N SER A 116 8.58 5.95 9.53
CA SER A 116 9.58 4.91 9.38
C SER A 116 9.19 3.94 8.28
N LEU A 117 10.18 3.34 7.63
CA LEU A 117 10.00 2.13 6.84
C LEU A 117 10.16 0.94 7.80
N VAL A 118 9.18 0.05 7.81
CA VAL A 118 9.12 -1.10 8.70
C VAL A 118 9.18 -2.36 7.85
N ASP A 119 10.18 -3.20 8.10
CA ASP A 119 10.27 -4.53 7.50
C ASP A 119 9.12 -5.40 8.05
N LEU A 120 8.35 -6.05 7.17
CA LEU A 120 7.12 -6.74 7.58
C LEU A 120 7.40 -8.02 8.38
N GLU A 121 8.47 -8.73 8.05
CA GLU A 121 8.81 -10.01 8.67
C GLU A 121 9.45 -9.81 10.04
N THR A 122 10.45 -8.92 10.11
CA THR A 122 11.25 -8.70 11.32
C THR A 122 10.72 -7.56 12.19
N LEU A 123 9.85 -6.71 11.65
CA LEU A 123 9.33 -5.49 12.29
C LEU A 123 10.41 -4.49 12.70
N GLN A 124 11.61 -4.63 12.10
CA GLN A 124 12.68 -3.67 12.26
C GLN A 124 12.36 -2.37 11.53
N ARG A 125 12.68 -1.25 12.18
CA ARG A 125 12.38 0.09 11.68
C ARG A 125 13.65 0.74 11.16
N ALA A 126 13.63 1.20 9.92
CA ALA A 126 14.64 2.11 9.40
C ALA A 126 14.24 3.55 9.76
N TYR A 127 14.95 4.13 10.75
CA TYR A 127 14.85 5.55 11.11
C TYR A 127 16.06 6.34 10.62
N PRO A 128 15.91 7.61 10.22
CA PRO A 128 14.73 8.27 9.67
C PRO A 128 14.73 8.22 8.13
N VAL A 129 13.56 8.31 7.49
CA VAL A 129 13.50 8.86 6.11
C VAL A 129 13.92 10.33 6.27
N PRO A 130 15.05 10.79 5.69
CA PRO A 130 15.44 12.18 5.83
C PRO A 130 14.28 13.06 5.35
N PRO A 131 13.96 14.16 6.05
CA PRO A 131 12.96 15.10 5.54
C PRO A 131 13.35 15.47 4.11
N PRO A 132 12.39 15.63 3.18
CA PRO A 132 12.71 16.12 1.85
C PRO A 132 13.50 17.41 2.03
N THR A 133 14.73 17.44 1.53
CA THR A 133 15.58 18.62 1.56
C THR A 133 14.94 19.65 0.64
N ASN A 134 14.00 20.43 1.18
CA ASN A 134 13.57 21.67 0.55
C ASN A 134 14.73 22.65 0.69
N SER A 135 15.74 22.51 -0.15
CA SER A 135 16.73 23.55 -0.40
C SER A 135 16.05 24.65 -1.22
N LEU A 136 15.13 25.38 -0.59
CA LEU A 136 14.85 26.74 -1.01
C LEU A 136 15.98 27.59 -0.45
N THR A 137 17.12 27.57 -1.14
CA THR A 137 18.07 28.68 -1.03
C THR A 137 17.38 29.90 -1.62
N PRO A 138 17.15 30.98 -0.86
CA PRO A 138 16.82 32.26 -1.48
C PRO A 138 18.06 32.71 -2.26
N GLU A 139 17.89 32.93 -3.57
CA GLU A 139 18.83 33.74 -4.38
C GLU A 139 18.78 35.21 -3.95
#